data_AF-F3ZU78-F1
#
_entry.id   AF-F3ZU78-F1
#
_cell.length_a   1.000
_cell.length_b   1.000
_cell.length_c   1.000
_cell.angle_alpha   90.00
_cell.angle_beta   90.00
_cell.angle_gamma   90.00
#
_symmetry.space_group_name_H-M   'P 1'
#
loop_
_entity.id
_entity.type
_entity.pdbx_description
1 polymer ?
#
loop_
_entity_poly.entity_id
_entity_poly.type
_entity_poly.pdbx_seq_one_letter_code
_entity_poly.pdbx_strand_id
1 'polypeptide(L)'
;MKRNILSLIAMLFVLGSCDYNDKYFDGLDEMSEPQDIVKMDYKLLDGDYALIGSNSTNKKIALDLDEAASAEGEKIEIYSKALAKIKDTKTFDKLLDPSVFLPAFLQEKWFTKDNGSSVFITYNYQEAEKEVEEREALFVVLNNKWILKPLALISVDFEDYDKGYIDFVREGWFNLALGDEVKVWQVKEYNKNKYIDFSAYKKNGICENWVITPTNKILDKDFIFKFDIQVRNYAGDCLTILVSEDFNGKEDGVASANWKDITEIFKGLEKRDEFVEAGVFKLDEYIGKNVTFAFKYLGSASEGKTTTYQIDNILLDNSNFLN
;
A
#
# COMPACT_ATOMS: atom_id res chain seq x y z
N MET A 1 -2.31 -10.01 -86.96
CA MET A 1 -2.34 -8.54 -86.75
C MET A 1 -3.77 -8.12 -86.42
N LYS A 2 -3.91 -7.19 -85.47
CA LYS A 2 -5.10 -6.46 -84.98
C LYS A 2 -5.82 -7.00 -83.72
N ARG A 3 -5.40 -6.42 -82.59
CA ARG A 3 -6.13 -5.88 -81.40
C ARG A 3 -7.62 -6.23 -81.26
N ASN A 4 -8.04 -6.59 -80.03
CA ASN A 4 -9.05 -5.82 -79.27
C ASN A 4 -9.10 -6.23 -77.77
N ILE A 5 -8.65 -5.29 -76.93
CA ILE A 5 -9.29 -4.77 -75.70
C ILE A 5 -9.76 -5.81 -74.67
N LEU A 6 -8.92 -6.07 -73.66
CA LEU A 6 -9.34 -6.59 -72.36
C LEU A 6 -9.61 -5.42 -71.40
N SER A 7 -10.81 -5.46 -70.85
CA SER A 7 -11.44 -4.47 -69.99
C SER A 7 -10.60 -4.10 -68.77
N LEU A 8 -10.54 -2.80 -68.51
CA LEU A 8 -10.26 -2.22 -67.20
C LEU A 8 -11.25 -2.72 -66.14
N ILE A 9 -10.86 -2.51 -64.88
CA ILE A 9 -11.59 -2.60 -63.60
C ILE A 9 -11.19 -3.83 -62.77
N ALA A 10 -10.03 -3.72 -62.13
CA ALA A 10 -9.74 -4.39 -60.86
C ALA A 10 -8.46 -3.78 -60.25
N MET A 11 -8.56 -2.57 -59.69
CA MET A 11 -7.58 -2.04 -58.73
C MET A 11 -8.04 -0.66 -58.26
N LEU A 12 -8.83 -0.61 -57.18
CA LEU A 12 -9.04 0.60 -56.38
C LEU A 12 -9.76 0.22 -55.07
N PHE A 13 -9.17 -0.66 -54.27
CA PHE A 13 -9.66 -0.95 -52.91
C PHE A 13 -8.54 -1.37 -51.93
N VAL A 14 -7.32 -0.83 -52.05
CA VAL A 14 -6.22 -1.17 -51.11
C VAL A 14 -5.49 0.05 -50.55
N LEU A 15 -6.06 1.27 -50.63
CA LEU A 15 -5.40 2.45 -50.04
C LEU A 15 -6.23 3.16 -48.95
N GLY A 16 -7.31 2.54 -48.47
CA GLY A 16 -8.12 3.09 -47.38
C GLY A 16 -8.14 2.27 -46.10
N SER A 17 -7.58 1.06 -46.07
CA SER A 17 -7.70 0.17 -44.91
C SER A 17 -6.75 0.48 -43.76
N CYS A 18 -5.66 1.21 -44.01
CA CYS A 18 -4.77 1.64 -42.93
C CYS A 18 -5.31 2.87 -42.20
N ASP A 19 -5.92 3.82 -42.93
CA ASP A 19 -6.40 5.10 -42.37
C ASP A 19 -7.85 5.00 -41.81
N TYR A 20 -8.56 3.90 -42.09
CA TYR A 20 -9.92 3.67 -41.58
C TYR A 20 -9.93 3.13 -40.15
N ASN A 21 -8.92 2.33 -39.77
CA ASN A 21 -8.83 1.82 -38.40
C ASN A 21 -8.50 2.94 -37.41
N ASP A 22 -7.48 3.75 -37.69
CA ASP A 22 -7.03 4.86 -36.83
C ASP A 22 -8.11 5.93 -36.61
N LYS A 23 -9.03 6.12 -37.58
CA LYS A 23 -10.03 7.19 -37.54
C LYS A 23 -11.36 6.81 -36.87
N TYR A 24 -11.69 5.52 -36.83
CA TYR A 24 -13.00 5.03 -36.39
C TYR A 24 -12.93 4.05 -35.21
N PHE A 25 -11.73 3.60 -34.85
CA PHE A 25 -11.50 2.68 -33.75
C PHE A 25 -10.33 3.16 -32.87
N ASP A 26 -10.49 4.36 -32.30
CA ASP A 26 -9.63 4.82 -31.20
C ASP A 26 -9.62 3.76 -30.09
N GLY A 27 -8.44 3.21 -29.79
CA GLY A 27 -8.22 2.18 -28.75
C GLY A 27 -8.14 0.73 -29.24
N LEU A 28 -8.34 0.42 -30.53
CA LEU A 28 -8.14 -0.96 -31.01
C LEU A 28 -6.67 -1.39 -31.04
N ASP A 29 -5.74 -0.45 -31.27
CA ASP A 29 -4.30 -0.75 -31.23
C ASP A 29 -3.87 -1.16 -29.81
N GLU A 30 -4.39 -0.48 -28.77
CA GLU A 30 -4.15 -0.81 -27.36
C GLU A 30 -4.81 -2.13 -26.93
N MET A 31 -5.93 -2.53 -27.55
CA MET A 31 -6.58 -3.83 -27.31
C MET A 31 -5.88 -5.00 -28.02
N SER A 32 -4.93 -4.74 -28.91
CA SER A 32 -4.28 -5.76 -29.75
C SER A 32 -2.95 -6.27 -29.22
N GLU A 33 -2.43 -5.69 -28.14
CA GLU A 33 -1.19 -6.15 -27.49
C GLU A 33 -1.51 -7.22 -26.42
N PRO A 34 -0.93 -8.42 -26.51
CA PRO A 34 -1.11 -9.44 -25.48
C PRO A 34 -0.45 -8.98 -24.17
N GLN A 35 -1.26 -8.80 -23.12
CA GLN A 35 -0.79 -8.46 -21.78
C GLN A 35 -0.38 -9.73 -21.00
N ASP A 36 0.86 -9.78 -20.50
CA ASP A 36 1.39 -10.82 -19.63
C ASP A 36 1.42 -10.33 -18.16
N ILE A 37 0.21 -10.12 -17.61
CA ILE A 37 -0.01 -9.73 -16.22
C ILE A 37 -0.17 -10.99 -15.35
N VAL A 38 0.66 -11.12 -14.32
CA VAL A 38 0.66 -12.32 -13.44
C VAL A 38 0.79 -11.98 -11.97
N LYS A 39 0.31 -12.87 -11.09
CA LYS A 39 0.61 -12.88 -9.64
C LYS A 39 1.39 -14.14 -9.32
N MET A 40 2.56 -13.99 -8.71
CA MET A 40 3.49 -15.09 -8.47
C MET A 40 3.95 -15.12 -7.01
N ASP A 41 4.27 -16.32 -6.53
CA ASP A 41 5.05 -16.53 -5.31
C ASP A 41 6.36 -17.20 -5.71
N TYR A 42 7.49 -16.67 -5.26
CA TYR A 42 8.81 -17.17 -5.65
C TYR A 42 9.83 -17.08 -4.52
N LYS A 43 10.32 -18.25 -4.11
CA LYS A 43 11.42 -18.36 -3.15
C LYS A 43 12.76 -18.33 -3.88
N LEU A 44 13.66 -17.44 -3.48
CA LEU A 44 14.99 -17.36 -4.05
C LEU A 44 15.74 -18.67 -3.83
N LEU A 45 16.29 -19.19 -4.92
CA LEU A 45 17.13 -20.37 -4.93
C LEU A 45 18.61 -19.97 -4.80
N ASP A 46 19.45 -20.91 -4.41
CA ASP A 46 20.92 -20.71 -4.31
C ASP A 46 21.53 -20.08 -5.57
N GLY A 47 21.07 -20.53 -6.75
CA GLY A 47 21.53 -19.99 -8.03
C GLY A 47 21.10 -18.54 -8.28
N ASP A 48 19.97 -18.11 -7.71
CA ASP A 48 19.48 -16.74 -7.89
C ASP A 48 20.40 -15.73 -7.18
N TYR A 49 20.94 -16.05 -6.00
CA TYR A 49 21.93 -15.18 -5.34
C TYR A 49 23.19 -14.98 -6.19
N ALA A 50 23.63 -16.00 -6.91
CA ALA A 50 24.73 -15.87 -7.86
C ALA A 50 24.39 -14.96 -9.05
N LEU A 51 23.16 -15.04 -9.56
CA LEU A 51 22.67 -14.14 -10.60
C LEU A 51 22.55 -12.69 -10.08
N ILE A 52 22.00 -12.49 -8.88
CA ILE A 52 21.89 -11.18 -8.22
C ILE A 52 23.27 -10.52 -8.08
N GLY A 53 24.27 -11.25 -7.60
CA GLY A 53 25.64 -10.73 -7.43
C GLY A 53 26.40 -10.49 -8.74
N SER A 54 26.02 -11.17 -9.82
CA SER A 54 26.67 -11.03 -11.13
C SER A 54 25.96 -10.07 -12.09
N ASN A 55 24.69 -9.72 -11.82
CA ASN A 55 23.88 -8.79 -12.59
C ASN A 55 24.59 -7.43 -12.77
N SER A 56 24.64 -6.97 -14.03
CA SER A 56 25.40 -5.78 -14.41
C SER A 56 24.83 -4.48 -13.84
N THR A 57 23.51 -4.38 -13.76
CA THR A 57 22.81 -3.23 -13.16
C THR A 57 23.07 -3.17 -11.66
N ASN A 58 22.98 -4.30 -10.95
CA ASN A 58 23.31 -4.36 -9.52
C ASN A 58 24.75 -3.98 -9.23
N LYS A 59 25.70 -4.43 -10.07
CA LYS A 59 27.10 -4.00 -9.93
C LYS A 59 27.26 -2.50 -10.08
N LYS A 60 26.54 -1.88 -11.01
CA LYS A 60 26.53 -0.43 -11.16
C LYS A 60 25.93 0.26 -9.93
N ILE A 61 24.79 -0.21 -9.44
CA ILE A 61 24.16 0.32 -8.22
C ILE A 61 25.12 0.25 -7.02
N ALA A 62 25.80 -0.89 -6.82
CA ALA A 62 26.76 -1.04 -5.75
C ALA A 62 27.95 -0.07 -5.87
N LEU A 63 28.46 0.13 -7.09
CA LEU A 63 29.51 1.12 -7.36
C LEU A 63 29.05 2.54 -7.06
N ASP A 64 27.86 2.93 -7.52
CA ASP A 64 27.31 4.27 -7.28
C ASP A 64 27.09 4.53 -5.77
N LEU A 65 26.67 3.51 -5.00
CA LEU A 65 26.53 3.59 -3.54
C LEU A 65 27.88 3.68 -2.81
N ASP A 66 28.88 2.94 -3.29
CA ASP A 66 30.25 3.01 -2.78
C ASP A 66 30.87 4.40 -3.02
N GLU A 67 30.65 4.97 -4.21
CA GLU A 67 31.07 6.33 -4.55
C GLU A 67 30.37 7.37 -3.66
N ALA A 68 29.05 7.24 -3.46
CA ALA A 68 28.29 8.13 -2.59
C ALA A 68 28.70 8.05 -1.11
N ALA A 69 29.17 6.88 -0.65
CA ALA A 69 29.68 6.69 0.70
C ALA A 69 31.13 7.19 0.88
N SER A 70 31.89 7.31 -0.21
CA SER A 70 33.30 7.71 -0.20
C SER A 70 33.46 9.20 0.13
N ALA A 71 34.49 9.54 0.91
CA ALA A 71 34.92 10.91 1.15
C ALA A 71 36.21 11.21 0.35
N GLU A 72 36.57 12.49 0.20
CA GLU A 72 37.80 12.87 -0.53
C GLU A 72 39.04 12.11 0.00
N GLY A 73 39.60 11.26 -0.85
CA GLY A 73 40.82 10.49 -0.57
C GLY A 73 40.62 9.10 0.05
N GLU A 74 39.39 8.71 0.40
CA GLU A 74 39.09 7.37 0.94
C GLU A 74 38.02 6.67 0.10
N LYS A 75 38.46 5.71 -0.71
CA LYS A 75 37.57 4.89 -1.53
C LYS A 75 36.91 3.81 -0.66
N ILE A 76 35.60 3.87 -0.55
CA ILE A 76 34.78 2.82 0.06
C ILE A 76 34.38 1.82 -1.03
N GLU A 77 34.36 0.53 -0.69
CA GLU A 77 33.96 -0.57 -1.59
C GLU A 77 33.09 -1.60 -0.85
N ILE A 78 32.31 -1.15 0.13
CA ILE A 78 31.54 -2.02 1.02
C ILE A 78 30.39 -2.70 0.28
N TYR A 79 29.65 -1.96 -0.56
CA TYR A 79 28.50 -2.49 -1.29
C TYR A 79 28.98 -3.44 -2.39
N SER A 80 30.00 -3.07 -3.16
CA SER A 80 30.54 -3.92 -4.22
C SER A 80 31.11 -5.23 -3.67
N LYS A 81 31.80 -5.18 -2.53
CA LYS A 81 32.35 -6.38 -1.87
C LYS A 81 31.25 -7.26 -1.28
N ALA A 82 30.24 -6.67 -0.66
CA ALA A 82 29.10 -7.41 -0.14
C ALA A 82 28.33 -8.08 -1.27
N LEU A 83 28.00 -7.34 -2.34
CA LEU A 83 27.28 -7.87 -3.51
C LEU A 83 28.03 -9.03 -4.16
N ALA A 84 29.36 -8.95 -4.28
CA ALA A 84 30.19 -10.02 -4.83
C ALA A 84 30.15 -11.31 -3.98
N LYS A 85 29.90 -11.19 -2.67
CA LYS A 85 29.82 -12.31 -1.71
C LYS A 85 28.41 -12.86 -1.54
N ILE A 86 27.37 -12.20 -2.07
CA ILE A 86 25.98 -12.63 -1.86
C ILE A 86 25.72 -14.06 -2.36
N LYS A 87 26.46 -14.51 -3.39
CA LYS A 87 26.40 -15.91 -3.88
C LYS A 87 26.84 -16.94 -2.85
N ASP A 88 27.73 -16.55 -1.94
CA ASP A 88 28.34 -17.40 -0.92
C ASP A 88 27.55 -17.29 0.38
N THR A 89 27.15 -16.07 0.77
CA THR A 89 26.35 -15.84 1.99
C THR A 89 24.91 -16.28 1.80
N LYS A 90 24.36 -16.14 0.58
CA LYS A 90 22.97 -16.42 0.22
C LYS A 90 21.97 -15.70 1.11
N THR A 91 22.34 -14.50 1.56
CA THR A 91 21.56 -13.67 2.47
C THR A 91 21.65 -12.22 2.03
N PHE A 92 20.52 -11.53 2.12
CA PHE A 92 20.50 -10.07 2.19
C PHE A 92 20.73 -9.62 3.63
N ASP A 93 21.09 -8.35 3.80
CA ASP A 93 21.33 -7.74 5.10
C ASP A 93 20.98 -6.25 5.03
N LYS A 94 21.36 -5.48 6.07
CA LYS A 94 21.12 -4.04 6.09
C LYS A 94 21.90 -3.28 5.01
N LEU A 95 23.03 -3.81 4.56
CA LEU A 95 23.89 -3.18 3.56
C LEU A 95 23.40 -3.51 2.14
N LEU A 96 23.07 -4.76 1.87
CA LEU A 96 22.42 -5.20 0.65
C LEU A 96 20.91 -5.21 0.86
N ASP A 97 20.28 -4.04 0.71
CA ASP A 97 18.84 -3.91 0.84
C ASP A 97 18.12 -4.60 -0.35
N PRO A 98 17.19 -5.56 -0.10
CA PRO A 98 16.41 -6.21 -1.15
C PRO A 98 15.64 -5.22 -2.04
N SER A 99 15.16 -4.10 -1.49
CA SER A 99 14.45 -3.06 -2.24
C SER A 99 15.32 -2.41 -3.32
N VAL A 100 16.64 -2.46 -3.15
CA VAL A 100 17.63 -1.85 -4.04
C VAL A 100 18.13 -2.87 -5.06
N PHE A 101 18.44 -4.10 -4.63
CA PHE A 101 19.15 -5.08 -5.46
C PHE A 101 18.26 -6.15 -6.11
N LEU A 102 17.06 -6.42 -5.61
CA LEU A 102 16.14 -7.36 -6.27
C LEU A 102 15.50 -6.80 -7.55
N PRO A 103 15.09 -5.52 -7.65
CA PRO A 103 14.48 -4.98 -8.87
C PRO A 103 15.22 -5.31 -10.16
N ALA A 104 16.54 -5.14 -10.19
CA ALA A 104 17.35 -5.41 -11.37
C ALA A 104 17.41 -6.90 -11.74
N PHE A 105 17.47 -7.77 -10.73
CA PHE A 105 17.43 -9.21 -10.94
C PHE A 105 16.06 -9.65 -11.46
N LEU A 106 14.97 -9.14 -10.88
CA LEU A 106 13.61 -9.42 -11.32
C LEU A 106 13.38 -8.92 -12.76
N GLN A 107 13.93 -7.76 -13.11
CA GLN A 107 13.87 -7.22 -14.46
C GLN A 107 14.55 -8.11 -15.48
N GLU A 108 15.68 -8.75 -15.14
CA GLU A 108 16.37 -9.69 -16.04
C GLU A 108 15.64 -11.04 -16.11
N LYS A 109 15.18 -11.56 -14.97
CA LYS A 109 14.50 -12.86 -14.89
C LYS A 109 13.12 -12.86 -15.55
N TRP A 110 12.38 -11.76 -15.42
CA TRP A 110 10.99 -11.60 -15.86
C TRP A 110 10.81 -10.30 -16.63
N PHE A 111 11.63 -10.12 -17.68
CA PHE A 111 11.65 -8.91 -18.50
C PHE A 111 10.40 -8.68 -19.35
N THR A 112 9.59 -9.71 -19.57
CA THR A 112 8.36 -9.66 -20.40
C THR A 112 7.10 -9.33 -19.61
N LYS A 113 7.19 -9.13 -18.30
CA LYS A 113 6.01 -8.91 -17.46
C LYS A 113 5.52 -7.48 -17.58
N ASP A 114 4.23 -7.34 -17.82
CA ASP A 114 3.59 -6.04 -18.03
C ASP A 114 3.17 -5.40 -16.71
N ASN A 115 2.90 -4.10 -16.76
CA ASN A 115 2.39 -3.32 -15.64
C ASN A 115 1.19 -4.00 -14.97
N GLY A 116 1.20 -4.03 -13.63
CA GLY A 116 0.20 -4.74 -12.83
C GLY A 116 0.62 -6.18 -12.46
N SER A 117 1.68 -6.72 -13.06
CA SER A 117 2.27 -7.98 -12.58
C SER A 117 2.83 -7.82 -11.17
N SER A 118 2.76 -8.87 -10.37
CA SER A 118 3.27 -8.90 -9.00
C SER A 118 3.96 -10.23 -8.66
N VAL A 119 4.94 -10.17 -7.77
CA VAL A 119 5.61 -11.34 -7.21
C VAL A 119 5.91 -11.16 -5.72
N PHE A 120 5.45 -12.10 -4.89
CA PHE A 120 5.94 -12.26 -3.53
C PHE A 120 7.26 -13.02 -3.55
N ILE A 121 8.33 -12.38 -3.11
CA ILE A 121 9.67 -12.97 -3.02
C ILE A 121 9.95 -13.38 -1.59
N THR A 122 10.20 -14.66 -1.38
CA THR A 122 10.79 -15.17 -0.13
C THR A 122 12.31 -15.22 -0.28
N TYR A 123 13.05 -14.59 0.62
CA TYR A 123 14.51 -14.50 0.60
C TYR A 123 15.09 -14.70 1.99
N ASN A 124 16.36 -15.09 2.06
CA ASN A 124 17.07 -15.21 3.33
C ASN A 124 17.63 -13.84 3.71
N TYR A 125 17.47 -13.49 4.98
CA TYR A 125 18.01 -12.29 5.57
C TYR A 125 18.86 -12.65 6.79
N GLN A 126 19.99 -11.96 6.96
CA GLN A 126 20.81 -12.13 8.15
C GLN A 126 21.25 -10.77 8.68
N GLU A 127 20.79 -10.44 9.88
CA GLU A 127 21.37 -9.33 10.63
C GLU A 127 22.67 -9.78 11.29
N ALA A 128 23.64 -8.87 11.44
CA ALA A 128 24.94 -9.18 12.01
C ALA A 128 24.82 -9.96 13.33
N GLU A 129 25.57 -11.06 13.43
CA GLU A 129 25.62 -11.96 14.60
C GLU A 129 24.31 -12.71 14.93
N LYS A 130 23.25 -12.56 14.11
CA LYS A 130 22.01 -13.34 14.25
C LYS A 130 21.99 -14.54 13.31
N GLU A 131 21.09 -15.48 13.63
CA GLU A 131 20.75 -16.58 12.73
C GLU A 131 20.08 -16.06 11.45
N VAL A 132 20.17 -16.85 10.39
CA VAL A 132 19.49 -16.55 9.13
C VAL A 132 17.99 -16.78 9.31
N GLU A 133 17.19 -15.82 8.87
CA GLU A 133 15.73 -15.92 8.82
C GLU A 133 15.22 -15.75 7.39
N GLU A 134 14.04 -16.31 7.12
CA GLU A 134 13.34 -16.06 5.86
C GLU A 134 12.46 -14.81 6.02
N ARG A 135 12.53 -13.92 5.04
CA ARG A 135 11.69 -12.73 4.92
C ARG A 135 10.98 -12.72 3.58
N GLU A 136 9.91 -11.95 3.53
CA GLU A 136 9.08 -11.81 2.34
C GLU A 136 9.00 -10.35 1.90
N ALA A 137 8.89 -10.14 0.58
CA ALA A 137 8.74 -8.83 -0.02
C ALA A 137 7.88 -8.93 -1.28
N LEU A 138 6.88 -8.06 -1.42
CA LEU A 138 6.07 -7.97 -2.63
C LEU A 138 6.73 -7.03 -3.62
N PHE A 139 6.98 -7.48 -4.84
CA PHE A 139 7.40 -6.65 -5.96
C PHE A 139 6.30 -6.59 -7.00
N VAL A 140 6.25 -5.48 -7.73
CA VAL A 140 5.21 -5.18 -8.71
C VAL A 140 5.83 -4.47 -9.89
N VAL A 141 5.29 -4.70 -11.09
CA VAL A 141 5.72 -4.00 -12.29
C VAL A 141 4.90 -2.71 -12.41
N LEU A 142 5.57 -1.56 -12.30
CA LEU A 142 5.01 -0.26 -12.67
C LEU A 142 5.96 0.45 -13.62
N ASN A 143 5.41 1.13 -14.63
CA ASN A 143 6.19 1.80 -15.68
C ASN A 143 7.28 0.89 -16.27
N ASN A 144 6.93 -0.38 -16.50
CA ASN A 144 7.78 -1.46 -17.03
C ASN A 144 9.03 -1.75 -16.17
N LYS A 145 8.97 -1.46 -14.87
CA LYS A 145 10.03 -1.75 -13.91
C LYS A 145 9.49 -2.48 -12.70
N TRP A 146 10.20 -3.52 -12.28
CA TRP A 146 9.97 -4.10 -10.96
C TRP A 146 10.34 -3.10 -9.88
N ILE A 147 9.41 -2.83 -8.98
CA ILE A 147 9.63 -2.01 -7.79
C ILE A 147 9.16 -2.80 -6.58
N LEU A 148 9.83 -2.61 -5.44
CA LEU A 148 9.30 -3.12 -4.18
C LEU A 148 7.96 -2.42 -3.95
N LYS A 149 6.88 -3.18 -3.87
CA LYS A 149 5.64 -2.71 -3.28
C LYS A 149 5.87 -2.74 -1.77
N PRO A 150 5.89 -1.59 -1.08
CA PRO A 150 5.70 -1.61 0.36
C PRO A 150 4.42 -2.40 0.59
N LEU A 151 4.47 -3.48 1.37
CA LEU A 151 3.24 -4.16 1.79
C LEU A 151 2.27 -3.07 2.27
N ALA A 152 0.99 -3.14 1.88
CA ALA A 152 0.01 -2.13 2.29
C ALA A 152 0.22 -1.84 3.77
N LEU A 153 0.65 -0.61 4.07
CA LEU A 153 1.11 -0.25 5.41
C LEU A 153 0.00 -0.50 6.42
N ILE A 154 -1.25 -0.33 5.94
CA ILE A 154 -2.47 -0.74 6.60
C ILE A 154 -3.46 -1.28 5.56
N SER A 155 -4.05 -2.44 5.80
CA SER A 155 -5.23 -2.94 5.08
C SER A 155 -6.09 -3.76 6.05
N VAL A 156 -7.25 -3.22 6.46
CA VAL A 156 -8.12 -3.82 7.47
C VAL A 156 -9.57 -3.79 7.01
N ASP A 157 -10.13 -4.96 6.71
CA ASP A 157 -11.55 -5.22 6.40
C ASP A 157 -12.29 -5.94 7.54
N PHE A 158 -11.58 -6.23 8.65
CA PHE A 158 -12.09 -6.91 9.84
C PHE A 158 -12.67 -8.33 9.60
N GLU A 159 -12.56 -8.90 8.40
CA GLU A 159 -13.18 -10.17 8.06
C GLU A 159 -12.49 -11.37 8.73
N ASP A 160 -11.27 -11.19 9.21
CA ASP A 160 -10.48 -12.15 9.97
C ASP A 160 -10.98 -12.37 11.41
N TYR A 161 -11.86 -11.50 11.93
CA TYR A 161 -12.40 -11.63 13.29
C TYR A 161 -13.52 -12.66 13.42
N ASP A 162 -13.64 -13.24 14.61
CA ASP A 162 -14.78 -14.10 14.96
C ASP A 162 -16.10 -13.32 15.00
N LYS A 163 -17.21 -14.06 14.86
CA LYS A 163 -18.55 -13.47 14.95
C LYS A 163 -18.85 -13.03 16.38
N GLY A 164 -19.33 -11.80 16.57
CA GLY A 164 -19.84 -11.36 17.86
C GLY A 164 -19.72 -9.85 18.10
N TYR A 165 -19.66 -9.50 19.38
CA TYR A 165 -19.34 -8.17 19.89
C TYR A 165 -18.00 -8.28 20.60
N ILE A 166 -16.92 -8.18 19.83
CA ILE A 166 -15.57 -8.47 20.31
C ILE A 166 -14.82 -7.15 20.37
N ASP A 167 -14.16 -6.86 21.49
CA ASP A 167 -13.30 -5.69 21.57
C ASP A 167 -12.23 -5.78 20.47
N PHE A 168 -12.07 -4.71 19.69
CA PHE A 168 -11.10 -4.70 18.60
C PHE A 168 -9.68 -4.74 19.17
N VAL A 169 -8.95 -5.81 18.85
CA VAL A 169 -7.55 -6.02 19.24
C VAL A 169 -6.79 -6.46 18.00
N ARG A 170 -5.75 -5.71 17.62
CA ARG A 170 -4.84 -6.02 16.52
C ARG A 170 -3.44 -5.59 16.88
N GLU A 171 -2.44 -6.38 16.49
CA GLU A 171 -1.04 -6.05 16.75
C GLU A 171 -0.67 -4.69 16.14
N GLY A 172 0.01 -3.86 16.94
CA GLY A 172 0.43 -2.51 16.56
C GLY A 172 -0.67 -1.44 16.59
N TRP A 173 -1.94 -1.81 16.83
CA TRP A 173 -3.04 -0.87 17.00
C TRP A 173 -3.31 -0.57 18.47
N PHE A 174 -3.80 0.64 18.75
CA PHE A 174 -4.37 0.98 20.06
C PHE A 174 -5.88 1.11 19.94
N ASN A 175 -6.61 0.54 20.90
CA ASN A 175 -8.05 0.71 21.06
C ASN A 175 -8.33 1.09 22.52
N LEU A 176 -8.52 2.38 22.76
CA LEU A 176 -8.45 2.98 24.09
C LEU A 176 -9.76 3.65 24.48
N ALA A 177 -10.01 3.67 25.78
CA ALA A 177 -11.09 4.41 26.41
C ALA A 177 -10.50 5.33 27.48
N LEU A 178 -10.53 6.64 27.22
CA LEU A 178 -9.96 7.69 28.07
C LEU A 178 -11.02 8.58 28.72
N GLY A 179 -12.30 8.30 28.45
CA GLY A 179 -13.43 8.98 29.09
C GLY A 179 -13.85 8.36 30.43
N ASP A 180 -15.02 8.72 30.91
CA ASP A 180 -15.64 8.11 32.10
C ASP A 180 -15.99 6.63 31.84
N GLU A 181 -16.35 6.32 30.59
CA GLU A 181 -16.71 4.98 30.15
C GLU A 181 -15.52 4.21 29.58
N VAL A 182 -15.32 2.99 30.09
CA VAL A 182 -14.15 2.15 29.77
C VAL A 182 -14.37 1.18 28.61
N LYS A 183 -15.56 1.21 27.99
CA LYS A 183 -15.83 0.38 26.80
C LYS A 183 -15.09 0.94 25.61
N VAL A 184 -14.50 0.06 24.79
CA VAL A 184 -13.72 0.39 23.60
C VAL A 184 -14.49 0.11 22.31
N TRP A 185 -13.91 0.41 21.15
CA TRP A 185 -14.48 0.04 19.86
C TRP A 185 -14.56 -1.48 19.72
N GLN A 186 -15.65 -1.98 19.15
CA GLN A 186 -15.88 -3.41 19.03
C GLN A 186 -16.08 -3.79 17.57
N VAL A 187 -15.51 -4.93 17.18
CA VAL A 187 -15.86 -5.58 15.91
C VAL A 187 -17.28 -6.16 16.03
N LYS A 188 -18.10 -5.87 15.01
CA LYS A 188 -19.46 -6.38 14.85
C LYS A 188 -19.63 -6.98 13.47
N GLU A 189 -20.60 -7.88 13.32
CA GLU A 189 -21.01 -8.42 12.03
C GLU A 189 -22.48 -8.07 11.74
N TYR A 190 -22.75 -7.60 10.53
CA TYR A 190 -24.11 -7.49 9.98
C TYR A 190 -24.11 -7.81 8.49
N ASN A 191 -25.10 -8.56 8.01
CA ASN A 191 -25.20 -8.98 6.60
C ASN A 191 -23.91 -9.61 6.02
N LYS A 192 -23.16 -10.36 6.85
CA LYS A 192 -21.88 -10.98 6.51
C LYS A 192 -20.74 -9.98 6.20
N ASN A 193 -20.86 -8.74 6.67
CA ASN A 193 -19.80 -7.74 6.66
C ASN A 193 -19.38 -7.47 8.11
N LYS A 194 -18.08 -7.45 8.38
CA LYS A 194 -17.51 -7.12 9.69
C LYS A 194 -16.87 -5.74 9.66
N TYR A 195 -16.99 -5.03 10.78
CA TYR A 195 -16.53 -3.64 10.90
C TYR A 195 -16.39 -3.29 12.38
N ILE A 196 -15.65 -2.22 12.68
CA ILE A 196 -15.63 -1.67 14.04
C ILE A 196 -16.78 -0.69 14.25
N ASP A 197 -17.39 -0.72 15.44
CA ASP A 197 -18.54 0.09 15.80
C ASP A 197 -18.36 0.70 17.19
N PHE A 198 -18.77 1.96 17.33
CA PHE A 198 -18.89 2.60 18.64
C PHE A 198 -20.06 3.60 18.72
N SER A 199 -20.63 3.72 19.91
CA SER A 199 -21.66 4.70 20.26
C SER A 199 -21.74 4.93 21.78
N ALA A 200 -21.94 6.20 22.18
CA ALA A 200 -22.27 6.58 23.55
C ALA A 200 -23.74 6.28 23.94
N TYR A 201 -24.54 5.69 23.06
CA TYR A 201 -25.94 5.37 23.36
C TYR A 201 -26.05 4.44 24.59
N LYS A 202 -26.87 4.86 25.56
CA LYS A 202 -27.07 4.19 26.87
C LYS A 202 -25.79 4.01 27.71
N LYS A 203 -24.75 4.81 27.45
CA LYS A 203 -23.56 4.90 28.30
C LYS A 203 -23.76 5.95 29.39
N ASN A 204 -23.08 5.76 30.51
CA ASN A 204 -23.09 6.64 31.66
C ASN A 204 -21.78 7.44 31.68
N GLY A 205 -21.84 8.72 31.30
CA GLY A 205 -20.68 9.62 31.29
C GLY A 205 -20.13 9.86 29.89
N ILE A 206 -18.98 10.54 29.85
CA ILE A 206 -18.28 10.91 28.62
C ILE A 206 -17.59 9.67 28.04
N CYS A 207 -17.82 9.40 26.76
CA CYS A 207 -17.08 8.43 25.98
C CYS A 207 -16.02 9.17 25.15
N GLU A 208 -14.76 9.12 25.60
CA GLU A 208 -13.61 9.50 24.79
C GLU A 208 -12.86 8.23 24.40
N ASN A 209 -12.98 7.83 23.13
CA ASN A 209 -12.49 6.55 22.65
C ASN A 209 -11.65 6.70 21.40
N TRP A 210 -10.56 5.95 21.33
CA TRP A 210 -9.55 6.10 20.29
C TRP A 210 -9.27 4.75 19.64
N VAL A 211 -9.28 4.71 18.31
CA VAL A 211 -8.62 3.65 17.53
C VAL A 211 -7.44 4.30 16.81
N ILE A 212 -6.23 3.84 17.10
CA ILE A 212 -4.99 4.42 16.57
C ILE A 212 -4.26 3.37 15.76
N THR A 213 -3.88 3.72 14.55
CA THR A 213 -3.16 2.82 13.63
C THR A 213 -1.70 2.61 14.06
N PRO A 214 -1.00 1.59 13.55
CA PRO A 214 0.45 1.53 13.61
C PRO A 214 1.08 2.77 12.95
N THR A 215 2.25 3.15 13.43
CA THR A 215 3.08 4.19 12.81
C THR A 215 3.78 3.61 11.59
N ASN A 216 3.65 4.28 10.45
CA ASN A 216 4.25 3.84 9.20
C ASN A 216 5.03 4.96 8.51
N LYS A 217 6.15 4.60 7.88
CA LYS A 217 6.96 5.55 7.11
C LYS A 217 6.39 5.73 5.72
N ILE A 218 6.16 6.97 5.31
CA ILE A 218 5.67 7.30 3.97
C ILE A 218 6.87 7.49 3.04
N LEU A 219 6.88 6.75 1.93
CA LEU A 219 8.06 6.67 1.05
C LEU A 219 7.87 7.41 -0.27
N ASP A 220 6.63 7.63 -0.70
CA ASP A 220 6.31 8.28 -1.97
C ASP A 220 5.03 9.12 -1.88
N LYS A 221 4.79 9.92 -2.92
CA LYS A 221 3.67 10.84 -3.03
C LYS A 221 2.33 10.17 -3.34
N ASP A 222 2.34 8.92 -3.79
CA ASP A 222 1.16 8.21 -4.26
C ASP A 222 0.47 7.44 -3.11
N PHE A 223 1.04 7.45 -1.90
CA PHE A 223 0.36 6.99 -0.69
C PHE A 223 -0.92 7.76 -0.41
N ILE A 224 -1.97 7.00 -0.12
CA ILE A 224 -3.27 7.49 0.30
C ILE A 224 -3.73 6.81 1.58
N PHE A 225 -4.51 7.53 2.37
CA PHE A 225 -5.29 6.99 3.49
C PHE A 225 -6.78 7.13 3.18
N LYS A 226 -7.52 6.01 3.30
CA LYS A 226 -8.96 5.97 3.07
C LYS A 226 -9.62 4.88 3.92
N PHE A 227 -10.92 4.97 4.05
CA PHE A 227 -11.75 4.00 4.77
C PHE A 227 -13.21 4.13 4.31
N ASP A 228 -14.00 3.10 4.58
CA ASP A 228 -15.44 3.12 4.42
C ASP A 228 -16.13 3.44 5.75
N ILE A 229 -17.27 4.13 5.66
CA ILE A 229 -18.04 4.52 6.83
C ILE A 229 -19.54 4.35 6.62
N GLN A 230 -20.22 3.89 7.66
CA GLN A 230 -21.66 3.94 7.82
C GLN A 230 -21.99 4.67 9.14
N VAL A 231 -22.98 5.57 9.11
CA VAL A 231 -23.33 6.43 10.25
C VAL A 231 -24.79 6.25 10.60
N ARG A 232 -25.04 5.66 11.76
CA ARG A 232 -26.38 5.29 12.24
C ARG A 232 -26.77 6.11 13.46
N ASN A 233 -28.07 6.26 13.68
CA ASN A 233 -28.63 6.96 14.85
C ASN A 233 -27.99 8.34 15.06
N TYR A 234 -27.82 9.10 13.98
CA TYR A 234 -27.14 10.39 14.01
C TYR A 234 -27.78 11.33 15.05
N ALA A 235 -26.95 11.73 16.00
CA ALA A 235 -27.27 12.54 17.14
C ALA A 235 -26.09 13.51 17.43
N GLY A 236 -25.61 14.16 16.38
CA GLY A 236 -24.49 15.12 16.43
C GLY A 236 -23.13 14.52 16.12
N ASP A 237 -22.18 15.37 15.76
CA ASP A 237 -20.84 14.95 15.36
C ASP A 237 -20.07 14.48 16.59
N CYS A 238 -19.67 13.20 16.56
CA CYS A 238 -18.90 12.60 17.65
C CYS A 238 -17.59 11.98 17.16
N LEU A 239 -17.28 12.00 15.86
CA LEU A 239 -16.08 11.38 15.29
C LEU A 239 -15.13 12.44 14.73
N THR A 240 -13.86 12.36 15.09
CA THR A 240 -12.76 13.18 14.57
C THR A 240 -11.69 12.26 14.00
N ILE A 241 -11.20 12.58 12.81
CA ILE A 241 -10.10 11.85 12.16
C ILE A 241 -8.82 12.67 12.30
N LEU A 242 -7.79 12.04 12.84
CA LEU A 242 -6.56 12.71 13.23
C LEU A 242 -5.35 12.06 12.56
N VAL A 243 -4.31 12.86 12.33
CA VAL A 243 -2.99 12.39 11.88
C VAL A 243 -1.89 12.98 12.78
N SER A 244 -0.85 12.20 13.06
CA SER A 244 0.31 12.62 13.86
C SER A 244 1.61 12.14 13.22
N GLU A 245 2.64 12.98 13.33
CA GLU A 245 4.02 12.69 12.89
C GLU A 245 4.94 12.30 14.07
N ASP A 246 4.47 12.48 15.30
CA ASP A 246 5.27 12.42 16.52
C ASP A 246 4.70 11.50 17.62
N PHE A 247 3.58 10.82 17.35
CA PHE A 247 3.07 9.78 18.23
C PHE A 247 4.14 8.70 18.44
N ASN A 248 4.45 8.45 19.70
CA ASN A 248 5.59 7.61 20.11
C ASN A 248 5.30 6.10 20.07
N GLY A 249 4.12 5.69 19.60
CA GLY A 249 3.69 4.29 19.58
C GLY A 249 3.39 3.71 20.96
N LYS A 250 2.96 4.54 21.92
CA LYS A 250 2.61 4.11 23.29
C LYS A 250 1.33 4.78 23.77
N GLU A 251 0.59 4.07 24.62
CA GLU A 251 -0.68 4.54 25.20
C GLU A 251 -0.52 5.85 25.99
N ASP A 252 0.54 5.97 26.78
CA ASP A 252 0.85 7.19 27.54
C ASP A 252 1.23 8.40 26.64
N GLY A 253 1.58 8.13 25.38
CA GLY A 253 1.88 9.13 24.37
C GLY A 253 0.65 9.80 23.77
N VAL A 254 -0.55 9.22 23.88
CA VAL A 254 -1.74 9.69 23.14
C VAL A 254 -2.08 11.14 23.47
N ALA A 255 -2.04 11.53 24.75
CA ALA A 255 -2.37 12.89 25.19
C ALA A 255 -1.25 13.91 24.92
N SER A 256 -0.02 13.46 24.66
CA SER A 256 1.14 14.33 24.45
C SER A 256 1.57 14.47 22.99
N ALA A 257 1.08 13.60 22.11
CA ALA A 257 1.31 13.68 20.68
C ALA A 257 0.59 14.87 20.05
N ASN A 258 1.18 15.41 18.98
CA ASN A 258 0.56 16.46 18.19
C ASN A 258 -0.37 15.82 17.14
N TRP A 259 -1.67 15.97 17.36
CA TRP A 259 -2.70 15.49 16.45
C TRP A 259 -3.24 16.62 15.57
N LYS A 260 -3.07 16.49 14.25
CA LYS A 260 -3.69 17.37 13.25
C LYS A 260 -5.05 16.80 12.86
N ASP A 261 -6.09 17.62 12.97
CA ASP A 261 -7.43 17.29 12.52
C ASP A 261 -7.52 17.32 10.98
N ILE A 262 -7.95 16.20 10.41
CA ILE A 262 -8.15 16.01 8.96
C ILE A 262 -9.59 15.62 8.62
N THR A 263 -10.52 15.75 9.58
CA THR A 263 -11.93 15.33 9.46
C THR A 263 -12.63 15.94 8.24
N GLU A 264 -12.38 17.22 7.96
CA GLU A 264 -13.01 17.98 6.86
C GLU A 264 -12.75 17.40 5.45
N ILE A 265 -11.70 16.59 5.31
CA ILE A 265 -11.33 15.95 4.05
C ILE A 265 -12.30 14.81 3.73
N PHE A 266 -12.82 14.16 4.76
CA PHE A 266 -13.75 13.05 4.63
C PHE A 266 -15.20 13.54 4.53
N LYS A 267 -16.04 12.72 3.93
CA LYS A 267 -17.48 12.92 3.67
C LYS A 267 -18.24 11.72 4.20
N GLY A 268 -19.56 11.86 4.31
CA GLY A 268 -20.42 10.79 4.82
C GLY A 268 -20.32 10.55 6.33
N LEU A 269 -19.71 11.47 7.08
CA LEU A 269 -19.64 11.46 8.56
C LEU A 269 -20.96 11.90 9.23
N GLU A 270 -21.90 12.40 8.43
CA GLU A 270 -23.29 12.67 8.80
C GLU A 270 -24.18 11.43 8.56
N LYS A 271 -25.47 11.50 8.92
CA LYS A 271 -26.40 10.36 8.80
C LYS A 271 -26.30 9.68 7.42
N ARG A 272 -25.92 8.41 7.44
CA ARG A 272 -25.80 7.58 6.25
C ARG A 272 -26.03 6.11 6.58
N ASP A 273 -27.16 5.59 6.12
CA ASP A 273 -27.64 4.25 6.50
C ASP A 273 -26.99 3.11 5.68
N GLU A 274 -25.98 3.39 4.86
CA GLU A 274 -25.19 2.44 4.06
C GLU A 274 -23.68 2.75 4.15
N PHE A 275 -22.83 1.75 3.92
CA PHE A 275 -21.38 1.97 3.82
C PHE A 275 -21.05 2.73 2.54
N VAL A 276 -20.21 3.75 2.67
CA VAL A 276 -19.59 4.45 1.54
C VAL A 276 -18.13 4.74 1.83
N GLU A 277 -17.33 4.90 0.77
CA GLU A 277 -16.00 5.45 0.90
C GLU A 277 -16.07 6.87 1.48
N ALA A 278 -15.40 7.11 2.60
CA ALA A 278 -15.40 8.39 3.29
C ALA A 278 -14.59 9.45 2.53
N GLY A 279 -13.76 9.05 1.58
CA GLY A 279 -12.88 9.92 0.80
C GLY A 279 -11.41 9.56 0.96
N VAL A 280 -10.56 10.31 0.27
CA VAL A 280 -9.13 10.01 0.11
C VAL A 280 -8.29 11.14 0.67
N PHE A 281 -7.48 10.83 1.69
CA PHE A 281 -6.42 11.71 2.18
C PHE A 281 -5.11 11.39 1.48
N LYS A 282 -4.53 12.35 0.77
CA LYS A 282 -3.23 12.19 0.12
C LYS A 282 -2.09 12.51 1.08
N LEU A 283 -0.98 11.78 0.99
CA LEU A 283 0.15 11.92 1.92
C LEU A 283 1.37 12.64 1.33
N ASP A 284 1.21 13.44 0.26
CA ASP A 284 2.31 14.17 -0.40
C ASP A 284 3.18 14.99 0.57
N GLU A 285 2.58 15.58 1.62
CA GLU A 285 3.28 16.42 2.61
C GLU A 285 4.06 15.61 3.67
N TYR A 286 3.88 14.30 3.69
CA TYR A 286 4.45 13.40 4.71
C TYR A 286 5.55 12.49 4.16
N ILE A 287 5.97 12.68 2.91
CA ILE A 287 7.04 11.88 2.30
C ILE A 287 8.31 11.95 3.16
N GLY A 288 8.87 10.78 3.44
CA GLY A 288 10.06 10.58 4.28
C GLY A 288 9.77 10.54 5.78
N LYS A 289 8.53 10.82 6.21
CA LYS A 289 8.15 10.93 7.62
C LYS A 289 7.41 9.69 8.11
N ASN A 290 7.41 9.51 9.43
CA ASN A 290 6.56 8.53 10.10
C ASN A 290 5.19 9.16 10.36
N VAL A 291 4.13 8.43 10.06
CA VAL A 291 2.74 8.90 10.17
C VAL A 291 1.90 7.88 10.91
N THR A 292 1.02 8.37 11.78
CA THR A 292 0.01 7.61 12.50
C THR A 292 -1.35 8.27 12.31
N PHE A 293 -2.40 7.47 12.09
CA PHE A 293 -3.78 7.96 12.03
C PHE A 293 -4.56 7.54 13.28
N ALA A 294 -5.59 8.32 13.62
CA ALA A 294 -6.51 7.96 14.69
C ALA A 294 -7.96 8.32 14.37
N PHE A 295 -8.87 7.44 14.80
CA PHE A 295 -10.30 7.67 14.86
C PHE A 295 -10.65 7.98 16.32
N LYS A 296 -10.97 9.24 16.61
CA LYS A 296 -11.36 9.69 17.95
C LYS A 296 -12.87 9.85 18.02
N TYR A 297 -13.52 9.09 18.89
CA TYR A 297 -14.90 9.31 19.29
C TYR A 297 -14.95 10.19 20.55
N LEU A 298 -15.79 11.22 20.54
CA LEU A 298 -16.14 12.02 21.71
C LEU A 298 -17.65 12.25 21.76
N GLY A 299 -18.33 11.56 22.69
CA GLY A 299 -19.77 11.64 22.84
C GLY A 299 -20.25 11.37 24.26
N SER A 300 -21.53 11.59 24.50
CA SER A 300 -22.18 11.38 25.80
C SER A 300 -23.68 11.23 25.63
N ALA A 301 -24.28 10.26 26.33
CA ALA A 301 -25.73 10.10 26.36
C ALA A 301 -26.45 11.28 27.00
N SER A 302 -25.87 11.92 28.01
CA SER A 302 -26.49 13.07 28.71
C SER A 302 -26.52 14.32 27.85
N GLU A 303 -25.58 14.46 26.92
CA GLU A 303 -25.52 15.56 25.95
C GLU A 303 -26.28 15.26 24.65
N GLY A 304 -26.87 14.07 24.54
CA GLY A 304 -27.50 13.60 23.29
C GLY A 304 -26.50 13.32 22.17
N LYS A 305 -25.19 13.30 22.44
CA LYS A 305 -24.12 12.99 21.49
C LYS A 305 -23.87 11.50 21.42
N THR A 306 -24.76 10.79 20.73
CA THR A 306 -24.78 9.31 20.72
C THR A 306 -24.71 8.69 19.34
N THR A 307 -24.28 9.44 18.32
CA THR A 307 -24.12 8.93 16.96
C THR A 307 -23.36 7.61 16.96
N THR A 308 -23.83 6.64 16.18
CA THR A 308 -23.16 5.37 15.98
C THR A 308 -22.31 5.46 14.72
N TYR A 309 -21.01 5.28 14.87
CA TYR A 309 -20.08 5.20 13.74
C TYR A 309 -19.65 3.77 13.52
N GLN A 310 -19.66 3.35 12.26
CA GLN A 310 -19.23 2.03 11.80
C GLN A 310 -18.17 2.25 10.73
N ILE A 311 -16.96 1.75 10.96
CA ILE A 311 -15.79 1.99 10.10
C ILE A 311 -15.29 0.65 9.59
N ASP A 312 -14.99 0.62 8.30
CA ASP A 312 -14.56 -0.57 7.57
C ASP A 312 -13.49 -0.22 6.52
N ASN A 313 -12.87 -1.23 5.91
CA ASN A 313 -11.95 -1.10 4.77
C ASN A 313 -10.87 -0.03 4.96
N ILE A 314 -10.24 0.01 6.15
CA ILE A 314 -9.20 0.99 6.46
C ILE A 314 -7.94 0.65 5.67
N LEU A 315 -7.46 1.60 4.89
CA LEU A 315 -6.35 1.42 3.97
C LEU A 315 -5.35 2.58 4.08
N LEU A 316 -4.07 2.22 4.18
CA LEU A 316 -2.92 3.07 3.92
C LEU A 316 -2.02 2.34 2.91
N ASP A 317 -2.11 2.73 1.65
CA ASP A 317 -1.32 2.12 0.57
C ASP A 317 -1.08 3.15 -0.55
N ASN A 318 -0.15 2.84 -1.45
CA ASN A 318 0.09 3.63 -2.63
C ASN A 318 -1.01 3.37 -3.69
N SER A 319 -1.67 4.45 -4.12
CA SER A 319 -2.82 4.44 -5.03
C SER A 319 -2.55 3.81 -6.38
N ASN A 320 -1.29 3.79 -6.83
CA ASN A 320 -0.91 3.15 -8.10
C ASN A 320 -1.03 1.61 -8.04
N PHE A 321 -1.27 1.03 -6.87
CA PHE A 321 -1.50 -0.40 -6.69
C PHE A 321 -2.95 -0.78 -6.38
N LEU A 322 -3.88 0.18 -6.45
CA LEU A 322 -5.29 0.00 -6.14
C LEU A 322 -6.20 -0.04 -7.39
N ASN A 323 -5.62 0.16 -8.58
CA ASN A 323 -6.32 0.14 -9.86
C ASN A 323 -5.92 -1.07 -10.70
#